data_AF-A0A2H4X6D3-F1
#
_entry.id   AF-A0A2H4X6D3-F1
#
_cell.length_a   1.000
_cell.length_b   1.000
_cell.length_c   1.000
_cell.angle_alpha   90.00
_cell.angle_beta   90.00
_cell.angle_gamma   90.00
#
_symmetry.space_group_name_H-M   'P 1'
#
loop_
_entity.id
_entity.type
_entity.pdbx_description
1 polymer ?
#
loop_
_entity_poly.entity_id
_entity_poly.type
_entity_poly.pdbx_seq_one_letter_code
_entity_poly.pdbx_strand_id
1 'polypeptide(L)'
;ILQLRATDIDSQANANIKYRFVNEQAAHSVFEIDSRSGLITTSGQVDREKREKYSLIVEASDQGKDPGPRSSTVKVEINVLDENDNVPQFSEKRYIVQVREDIRPHTEILRVTATDHDKDSNALVHYNIISGNSRGQFSIDSVTGEIQVVAPLDFETEREYTLKVRAQDAGRPPLSNNTGMISVQVVDINDHAPIFVSTPFQVSVLENVPLGHSVIHIQAVDADYGENARMEYKLTGGKSDTPFVINSATGWITVSGSLDRETVEYYVFGVVARDHGVPSLSASASVTITVLDVNDNRPEFTQKEYFIRLNEDAPVGTSVLSITAIDKDVNSAITYQITGGNVRNRFSISSQGVSGLITLSLPLDYKQERRYVLTVTASDRILHDNCYVHINITDANTHRPVFQSAHYPVDINEDRPIGSTVVIISAMDE
;
A
#
# COMPACT_ATOMS: atom_id res chain seq x y z
N ILE A 1 41.53 -20.76 -64.75
CA ILE A 1 42.61 -20.81 -65.78
C ILE A 1 41.99 -21.41 -67.05
N LEU A 2 42.07 -20.71 -68.18
CA LEU A 2 41.50 -21.14 -69.46
C LEU A 2 42.56 -20.98 -70.55
N GLN A 3 42.77 -21.98 -71.40
CA GLN A 3 43.67 -21.86 -72.55
C GLN A 3 42.88 -21.84 -73.84
N LEU A 4 43.04 -20.77 -74.63
CA LEU A 4 42.48 -20.67 -75.96
C LEU A 4 43.44 -21.23 -77.00
N ARG A 5 42.89 -21.84 -78.04
CA ARG A 5 43.66 -22.35 -79.18
C ARG A 5 42.97 -21.92 -80.47
N ALA A 6 43.68 -21.13 -81.26
CA ALA A 6 43.37 -20.88 -82.66
C ALA A 6 44.26 -21.76 -83.55
N THR A 7 43.79 -22.05 -84.75
CA THR A 7 44.52 -22.82 -85.75
C THR A 7 44.67 -22.00 -87.02
N ASP A 8 45.87 -21.98 -87.58
CA ASP A 8 46.19 -21.37 -88.85
C ASP A 8 46.79 -22.44 -89.77
N ILE A 9 46.32 -22.50 -91.02
CA ILE A 9 46.72 -23.53 -91.99
C ILE A 9 48.05 -23.20 -92.69
N ASP A 10 48.54 -21.97 -92.53
CA ASP A 10 49.78 -21.52 -93.14
C ASP A 10 51.02 -22.12 -92.44
N SER A 11 52.23 -21.66 -92.81
CA SER A 11 53.47 -22.12 -92.20
C SER A 11 54.36 -20.96 -91.75
N GLN A 12 55.28 -21.25 -90.83
CA GLN A 12 56.25 -20.28 -90.31
C GLN A 12 55.56 -19.03 -89.73
N ALA A 13 56.02 -17.82 -90.07
CA ALA A 13 55.49 -16.57 -89.52
C ALA A 13 53.99 -16.37 -89.83
N ASN A 14 53.50 -16.90 -90.95
CA ASN A 14 52.09 -16.80 -91.34
C ASN A 14 51.18 -17.73 -90.54
N ALA A 15 51.72 -18.71 -89.80
CA ALA A 15 50.95 -19.54 -88.86
C ALA A 15 51.33 -19.33 -87.38
N ASN A 16 52.24 -18.39 -87.09
CA ASN A 16 52.67 -18.10 -85.72
C ASN A 16 51.68 -17.15 -85.04
N ILE A 17 50.70 -17.72 -84.35
CA ILE A 17 49.60 -16.97 -83.75
C ILE A 17 50.04 -16.26 -82.46
N LYS A 18 49.60 -15.01 -82.31
CA LYS A 18 49.68 -14.21 -81.10
C LYS A 18 48.30 -13.88 -80.56
N TYR A 19 48.15 -13.95 -79.25
CA TYR A 19 46.90 -13.64 -78.55
C TYR A 19 46.99 -12.30 -77.81
N ARG A 20 45.90 -11.53 -77.82
CA ARG A 20 45.73 -10.31 -76.98
C ARG A 20 44.25 -10.03 -76.70
N PHE A 21 43.98 -9.28 -75.63
CA PHE A 21 42.66 -8.68 -75.42
C PHE A 21 42.47 -7.44 -76.29
N VAL A 22 41.30 -7.31 -76.91
CA VAL A 22 40.98 -6.21 -77.85
C VAL A 22 40.30 -5.04 -77.15
N ASN A 23 39.42 -5.32 -76.20
CA ASN A 23 38.52 -4.31 -75.66
C ASN A 23 37.97 -4.74 -74.29
N GLU A 24 38.62 -4.35 -73.19
CA GLU A 24 38.01 -4.11 -71.87
C GLU A 24 39.11 -3.66 -70.88
N GLN A 25 39.23 -2.34 -70.63
CA GLN A 25 40.21 -1.80 -69.67
C GLN A 25 40.01 -2.37 -68.24
N ALA A 26 38.77 -2.66 -67.85
CA ALA A 26 38.42 -3.24 -66.55
C ALA A 26 38.76 -4.73 -66.43
N ALA A 27 38.99 -5.42 -67.54
CA ALA A 27 39.44 -6.81 -67.52
C ALA A 27 40.96 -6.93 -67.33
N HIS A 28 41.72 -5.93 -67.78
CA HIS A 28 43.19 -5.94 -67.72
C HIS A 28 43.71 -5.85 -66.28
N SER A 29 42.91 -5.34 -65.33
CA SER A 29 43.26 -5.29 -63.91
C SER A 29 43.02 -6.61 -63.16
N VAL A 30 42.31 -7.57 -63.76
CA VAL A 30 41.91 -8.83 -63.12
C VAL A 30 42.41 -10.05 -63.87
N PHE A 31 42.50 -9.96 -65.20
CA PHE A 31 42.94 -11.03 -66.09
C PHE A 31 44.07 -10.58 -67.02
N GLU A 32 45.00 -11.48 -67.28
CA GLU A 32 46.05 -11.34 -68.27
C GLU A 32 46.02 -12.53 -69.24
N ILE A 33 46.57 -12.36 -70.45
CA ILE A 33 46.69 -13.43 -71.45
C ILE A 33 48.13 -13.56 -71.91
N ASP A 34 48.66 -14.78 -71.85
CA ASP A 34 49.97 -15.06 -72.42
C ASP A 34 49.90 -15.02 -73.95
N SER A 35 50.70 -14.12 -74.53
CA SER A 35 50.65 -13.82 -75.96
C SER A 35 51.01 -15.01 -76.87
N ARG A 36 51.68 -16.05 -76.36
CA ARG A 36 52.14 -17.21 -77.16
C ARG A 36 51.24 -18.42 -77.01
N SER A 37 50.83 -18.73 -75.79
CA SER A 37 50.10 -19.94 -75.45
C SER A 37 48.58 -19.74 -75.46
N GLY A 38 48.10 -18.50 -75.44
CA GLY A 38 46.67 -18.20 -75.32
C GLY A 38 46.10 -18.52 -73.93
N LEU A 39 46.96 -18.70 -72.92
CA LEU A 39 46.56 -18.97 -71.55
C LEU A 39 46.08 -17.68 -70.86
N ILE A 40 44.84 -17.69 -70.37
CA ILE A 40 44.28 -16.63 -69.55
C ILE A 40 44.48 -16.98 -68.06
N THR A 41 45.19 -16.10 -67.36
CA THR A 41 45.47 -16.17 -65.91
C THR A 41 44.88 -14.96 -65.19
N THR A 42 44.66 -15.09 -63.89
CA THR A 42 44.25 -13.96 -63.04
C THR A 42 45.47 -13.13 -62.66
N SER A 43 45.44 -11.82 -62.92
CA SER A 43 46.47 -10.86 -62.54
C SER A 43 46.10 -10.03 -61.30
N GLY A 44 44.83 -10.08 -60.86
CA GLY A 44 44.32 -9.38 -59.68
C GLY A 44 43.31 -10.22 -58.89
N GLN A 45 42.77 -9.65 -57.81
CA GLN A 45 41.71 -10.30 -57.02
C GLN A 45 40.40 -10.32 -57.81
N VAL A 46 39.76 -11.49 -57.84
CA VAL A 46 38.42 -11.69 -58.38
C VAL A 46 37.46 -11.66 -57.19
N ASP A 47 36.42 -10.85 -57.30
CA ASP A 47 35.44 -10.60 -56.24
C ASP A 47 34.07 -10.49 -56.93
N ARG A 48 33.15 -11.38 -56.57
CA ARG A 48 31.85 -11.50 -57.23
C ARG A 48 30.93 -10.33 -56.85
N GLU A 49 31.00 -9.91 -55.60
CA GLU A 49 30.24 -8.82 -54.99
C GLU A 49 30.57 -7.49 -55.66
N LYS A 50 31.81 -7.33 -56.15
CA LYS A 50 32.21 -6.21 -57.01
C LYS A 50 31.76 -6.38 -58.47
N ARG A 51 31.97 -7.54 -59.08
CA ARG A 51 31.60 -7.80 -60.48
C ARG A 51 31.43 -9.30 -60.78
N GLU A 52 30.18 -9.70 -61.02
CA GLU A 52 29.81 -11.11 -61.26
C GLU A 52 30.20 -11.66 -62.64
N LYS A 53 30.39 -10.81 -63.66
CA LYS A 53 30.61 -11.24 -65.06
C LYS A 53 31.60 -10.35 -65.81
N TYR A 54 32.44 -10.99 -66.61
CA TYR A 54 33.39 -10.35 -67.52
C TYR A 54 33.18 -10.85 -68.94
N SER A 55 33.28 -9.96 -69.93
CA SER A 55 33.06 -10.26 -71.34
C SER A 55 34.28 -9.87 -72.17
N LEU A 56 35.26 -10.76 -72.27
CA LEU A 56 36.54 -10.46 -72.90
C LEU A 56 36.48 -10.74 -74.40
N ILE A 57 37.00 -9.83 -75.21
CA ILE A 57 37.23 -10.10 -76.64
C ILE A 57 38.70 -10.44 -76.82
N VAL A 58 39.00 -11.68 -77.21
CA VAL A 58 40.35 -12.15 -77.49
C VAL A 58 40.56 -12.17 -79.00
N GLU A 59 41.63 -11.55 -79.46
CA GLU A 59 42.10 -11.64 -80.83
C GLU A 59 43.25 -12.64 -80.93
N ALA A 60 43.16 -13.53 -81.92
CA ALA A 60 44.25 -14.35 -82.41
C ALA A 60 44.70 -13.77 -83.76
N SER A 61 45.97 -13.36 -83.85
CA SER A 61 46.56 -12.76 -85.05
C SER A 61 47.80 -13.53 -85.47
N ASP A 62 47.96 -13.84 -86.75
CA ASP A 62 49.21 -14.33 -87.31
C ASP A 62 50.31 -13.25 -87.29
N GLN A 63 51.53 -13.60 -87.74
CA GLN A 63 52.66 -12.66 -87.87
C GLN A 63 53.07 -12.41 -89.33
N GLY A 64 52.13 -12.56 -90.27
CA GLY A 64 52.34 -12.26 -91.69
C GLY A 64 52.67 -10.79 -91.94
N LYS A 65 53.56 -10.52 -92.91
CA LYS A 65 54.06 -9.15 -93.19
C LYS A 65 53.50 -8.52 -94.48
N ASP A 66 53.05 -9.33 -95.44
CA ASP A 66 52.54 -8.87 -96.73
C ASP A 66 51.39 -9.81 -97.17
N PRO A 67 50.13 -9.34 -97.31
CA PRO A 67 49.65 -7.94 -97.25
C PRO A 67 49.48 -7.37 -95.82
N GLY A 68 49.90 -8.12 -94.80
CA GLY A 68 49.76 -7.79 -93.38
C GLY A 68 49.15 -8.96 -92.59
N PRO A 69 49.15 -8.89 -91.26
CA PRO A 69 48.67 -10.00 -90.45
C PRO A 69 47.16 -10.17 -90.55
N ARG A 70 46.66 -11.42 -90.54
CA ARG A 70 45.24 -11.72 -90.43
C ARG A 70 44.89 -12.06 -88.99
N SER A 71 43.68 -11.68 -88.59
CA SER A 71 43.20 -11.94 -87.23
C SER A 71 41.75 -12.41 -87.21
N SER A 72 41.42 -13.10 -86.12
CA SER A 72 40.05 -13.48 -85.76
C SER A 72 39.82 -13.17 -84.29
N THR A 73 38.58 -12.87 -83.93
CA THR A 73 38.19 -12.54 -82.56
C THR A 73 37.18 -13.52 -82.01
N VAL A 74 37.29 -13.86 -80.74
CA VAL A 74 36.32 -14.65 -80.00
C VAL A 74 35.91 -13.93 -78.71
N LYS A 75 34.63 -14.05 -78.36
CA LYS A 75 34.09 -13.56 -77.08
C LYS A 75 34.25 -14.65 -76.01
N VAL A 76 34.86 -14.30 -74.90
CA VAL A 76 35.03 -15.14 -73.71
C VAL A 76 34.19 -14.55 -72.59
N GLU A 77 33.15 -15.27 -72.18
CA GLU A 77 32.34 -14.90 -71.02
C GLU A 77 32.85 -15.63 -69.78
N ILE A 78 33.30 -14.86 -68.80
CA ILE A 78 33.74 -15.38 -67.51
C ILE A 78 32.65 -15.05 -66.49
N ASN A 79 32.00 -16.10 -65.97
CA ASN A 79 31.11 -15.99 -64.82
C ASN A 79 31.92 -16.25 -63.56
N VAL A 80 31.92 -15.29 -62.63
CA VAL A 80 32.54 -15.46 -61.32
C VAL A 80 31.62 -16.31 -60.46
N LEU A 81 32.15 -17.41 -59.92
CA LEU A 81 31.43 -18.24 -58.96
C LEU A 81 31.51 -17.60 -57.57
N ASP A 82 30.46 -17.79 -56.78
CA ASP A 82 30.35 -17.29 -55.42
C ASP A 82 31.21 -18.12 -54.46
N GLU A 83 31.81 -17.48 -53.47
CA GLU A 83 32.46 -18.10 -52.31
C GLU A 83 31.83 -17.48 -51.07
N ASN A 84 31.70 -18.26 -49.99
CA ASN A 84 31.11 -17.77 -48.73
C ASN A 84 32.14 -16.91 -47.97
N ASP A 85 32.31 -15.65 -48.36
CA ASP A 85 33.32 -14.74 -47.82
C ASP A 85 32.75 -13.47 -47.18
N ASN A 86 31.44 -13.26 -47.25
CA ASN A 86 30.73 -12.26 -46.48
C ASN A 86 30.01 -12.90 -45.29
N VAL A 87 29.75 -12.10 -44.26
CA VAL A 87 29.07 -12.56 -43.04
C VAL A 87 27.74 -11.85 -42.90
N PRO A 88 26.69 -12.51 -42.39
CA PRO A 88 25.41 -11.85 -42.21
C PRO A 88 25.54 -10.65 -41.25
N GLN A 89 25.09 -9.48 -41.69
CA GLN A 89 25.18 -8.25 -40.91
C GLN A 89 23.80 -7.75 -40.49
N PHE A 90 23.56 -7.69 -39.18
CA PHE A 90 22.34 -7.09 -38.63
C PHE A 90 22.22 -5.61 -39.03
N SER A 91 20.99 -5.18 -39.30
CA SER A 91 20.65 -3.79 -39.63
C SER A 91 20.97 -2.83 -38.48
N GLU A 92 20.79 -3.27 -37.23
CA GLU A 92 21.08 -2.48 -36.04
C GLU A 92 21.99 -3.26 -35.08
N LYS A 93 22.83 -2.53 -34.33
CA LYS A 93 23.69 -3.15 -33.29
C LYS A 93 22.91 -3.47 -32.01
N ARG A 94 21.85 -2.72 -31.73
CA ARG A 94 21.00 -2.87 -30.54
C ARG A 94 19.55 -2.58 -30.89
N TYR A 95 18.67 -3.50 -30.49
CA TYR A 95 17.23 -3.33 -30.55
C TYR A 95 16.68 -3.14 -29.13
N ILE A 96 15.70 -2.24 -28.96
CA ILE A 96 14.99 -2.03 -27.71
C ILE A 96 13.51 -2.14 -28.00
N VAL A 97 12.80 -2.95 -27.22
CA VAL A 97 11.35 -3.13 -27.34
C VAL A 97 10.73 -3.13 -25.96
N GLN A 98 9.56 -2.50 -25.84
CA GLN A 98 8.74 -2.53 -24.64
C GLN A 98 7.56 -3.46 -24.86
N VAL A 99 7.35 -4.38 -23.91
CA VAL A 99 6.35 -5.44 -24.02
C VAL A 99 5.57 -5.50 -22.72
N ARG A 100 4.25 -5.38 -22.79
CA ARG A 100 3.37 -5.54 -21.62
C ARG A 100 3.43 -6.97 -21.10
N GLU A 101 3.39 -7.18 -19.80
CA GLU A 101 3.44 -8.54 -19.26
C GLU A 101 2.18 -9.36 -19.59
N ASP A 102 1.04 -8.70 -19.74
CA ASP A 102 -0.25 -9.28 -20.15
C ASP A 102 -0.33 -9.64 -21.66
N ILE A 103 0.80 -9.55 -22.38
CA ILE A 103 0.85 -9.90 -23.80
C ILE A 103 0.47 -11.36 -24.00
N ARG A 104 -0.36 -11.60 -25.01
CA ARG A 104 -0.76 -12.97 -25.36
C ARG A 104 0.45 -13.73 -25.91
N PRO A 105 0.67 -14.99 -25.47
CA PRO A 105 1.66 -15.85 -26.10
C PRO A 105 1.43 -15.96 -27.62
N HIS A 106 2.51 -16.17 -28.35
CA HIS A 106 2.65 -16.18 -29.81
C HIS A 106 2.39 -14.84 -30.49
N THR A 107 2.50 -13.73 -29.74
CA THR A 107 2.50 -12.38 -30.33
C THR A 107 3.91 -11.98 -30.76
N GLU A 108 4.05 -11.47 -31.99
CA GLU A 108 5.27 -10.84 -32.48
C GLU A 108 5.56 -9.55 -31.70
N ILE A 109 6.76 -9.44 -31.13
CA ILE A 109 7.21 -8.25 -30.42
C ILE A 109 8.24 -7.45 -31.21
N LEU A 110 9.02 -8.12 -32.06
CA LEU A 110 10.10 -7.50 -32.81
C LEU A 110 10.47 -8.40 -34.00
N ARG A 111 10.92 -7.80 -35.10
CA ARG A 111 11.56 -8.51 -36.21
C ARG A 111 12.96 -8.00 -36.42
N VAL A 112 13.94 -8.88 -36.31
CA VAL A 112 15.34 -8.56 -36.63
C VAL A 112 15.64 -8.92 -38.07
N THR A 113 16.57 -8.18 -38.67
CA THR A 113 16.98 -8.39 -40.06
C THR A 113 18.50 -8.31 -40.15
N ALA A 114 19.08 -9.27 -40.86
CA ALA A 114 20.47 -9.27 -41.25
C ALA A 114 20.59 -9.47 -42.77
N THR A 115 21.60 -8.85 -43.37
CA THR A 115 21.88 -8.92 -44.80
C THR A 115 23.22 -9.57 -45.02
N ASP A 116 23.26 -10.51 -45.94
CA ASP A 116 24.50 -11.12 -46.44
C ASP A 116 24.65 -10.73 -47.92
N HIS A 117 25.89 -10.43 -48.33
CA HIS A 117 26.20 -9.93 -49.66
C HIS A 117 26.54 -11.03 -50.67
N ASP A 118 26.69 -12.29 -50.22
CA ASP A 118 26.98 -13.45 -51.06
C ASP A 118 25.78 -13.86 -51.94
N LYS A 119 25.76 -15.09 -52.47
CA LYS A 119 24.69 -15.57 -53.34
C LYS A 119 24.09 -16.91 -52.89
N ASP A 120 22.82 -17.11 -53.24
CA ASP A 120 22.11 -18.38 -53.04
C ASP A 120 22.17 -18.85 -51.57
N SER A 121 22.71 -20.04 -51.29
CA SER A 121 22.83 -20.56 -49.92
C SER A 121 23.79 -19.76 -49.04
N ASN A 122 24.81 -19.14 -49.62
CA ASN A 122 25.77 -18.31 -48.87
C ASN A 122 25.11 -16.99 -48.43
N ALA A 123 24.08 -16.52 -49.15
CA ALA A 123 23.30 -15.36 -48.74
C ALA A 123 22.10 -15.69 -47.82
N LEU A 124 21.76 -16.97 -47.64
CA LEU A 124 20.55 -17.38 -46.94
C LEU A 124 20.76 -17.34 -45.43
N VAL A 125 20.23 -16.30 -44.80
CA VAL A 125 20.41 -16.05 -43.37
C VAL A 125 19.40 -16.82 -42.51
N HIS A 126 19.93 -17.48 -41.49
CA HIS A 126 19.18 -18.10 -40.41
C HIS A 126 19.43 -17.44 -39.06
N TYR A 127 18.37 -17.29 -38.26
CA TYR A 127 18.41 -16.62 -36.96
C TYR A 127 18.29 -17.62 -35.79
N ASN A 128 18.99 -17.32 -34.69
CA ASN A 128 18.85 -18.08 -33.45
C ASN A 128 19.15 -17.22 -32.21
N ILE A 129 18.39 -17.43 -31.13
CA ILE A 129 18.68 -16.86 -29.81
C ILE A 129 19.75 -17.74 -29.15
N ILE A 130 20.92 -17.17 -28.87
CA ILE A 130 22.08 -17.91 -28.33
C ILE A 130 22.29 -17.70 -26.84
N SER A 131 21.73 -16.64 -26.24
CA SER A 131 21.74 -16.40 -24.79
C SER A 131 20.68 -15.38 -24.37
N GLY A 132 20.44 -15.25 -23.06
CA GLY A 132 19.50 -14.26 -22.50
C GLY A 132 18.06 -14.75 -22.36
N ASN A 133 17.77 -15.97 -22.82
CA ASN A 133 16.45 -16.59 -22.77
C ASN A 133 16.43 -17.84 -21.86
N SER A 134 17.03 -17.74 -20.67
CA SER A 134 17.17 -18.88 -19.74
C SER A 134 15.84 -19.45 -19.26
N ARG A 135 14.79 -18.61 -19.21
CA ARG A 135 13.43 -18.99 -18.83
C ARG A 135 12.58 -19.50 -20.00
N GLY A 136 13.09 -19.44 -21.24
CA GLY A 136 12.39 -19.94 -22.42
C GLY A 136 11.13 -19.14 -22.79
N GLN A 137 11.09 -17.84 -22.48
CA GLN A 137 9.94 -16.97 -22.73
C GLN A 137 9.87 -16.44 -24.17
N PHE A 138 10.97 -16.48 -24.91
CA PHE A 138 11.03 -15.98 -26.28
C PHE A 138 11.34 -17.09 -27.28
N SER A 139 10.82 -16.96 -28.49
CA SER A 139 11.25 -17.74 -29.66
C SER A 139 11.65 -16.78 -30.77
N ILE A 140 12.49 -17.27 -31.70
CA ILE A 140 12.78 -16.57 -32.94
C ILE A 140 12.51 -17.51 -34.12
N ASP A 141 11.80 -17.02 -35.12
CA ASP A 141 11.65 -17.72 -36.38
C ASP A 141 12.99 -17.70 -37.14
N SER A 142 13.48 -18.90 -37.47
CA SER A 142 14.81 -19.06 -38.06
C SER A 142 14.96 -18.47 -39.45
N VAL A 143 13.88 -18.10 -40.15
CA VAL A 143 13.91 -17.59 -41.53
C VAL A 143 13.49 -16.12 -41.56
N THR A 144 12.44 -15.75 -40.85
CA THR A 144 11.88 -14.39 -40.90
C THR A 144 12.54 -13.43 -39.89
N GLY A 145 13.23 -13.96 -38.88
CA GLY A 145 13.79 -13.15 -37.79
C GLY A 145 12.72 -12.59 -36.84
N GLU A 146 11.49 -13.09 -36.93
CA GLU A 146 10.38 -12.72 -36.07
C GLU A 146 10.57 -13.27 -34.67
N ILE A 147 10.53 -12.39 -33.67
CA ILE A 147 10.66 -12.75 -32.26
C ILE A 147 9.29 -12.66 -31.63
N GLN A 148 8.89 -13.75 -30.97
CA GLN A 148 7.62 -13.88 -30.29
C GLN A 148 7.82 -14.21 -28.82
N VAL A 149 6.84 -13.79 -28.01
CA VAL A 149 6.69 -14.29 -26.64
C VAL A 149 5.99 -15.64 -26.71
N VAL A 150 6.56 -16.71 -26.12
CA VAL A 150 5.99 -18.07 -26.16
C VAL A 150 5.57 -18.59 -24.78
N ALA A 151 5.94 -17.90 -23.71
CA ALA A 151 5.46 -18.15 -22.36
C ALA A 151 5.15 -16.81 -21.67
N PRO A 152 4.27 -16.79 -20.66
CA PRO A 152 3.89 -15.56 -19.96
C PRO A 152 5.10 -14.78 -19.46
N LEU A 153 5.02 -13.47 -19.58
CA LEU A 153 5.92 -12.53 -18.93
C LEU A 153 5.31 -12.13 -17.58
N ASP A 154 6.16 -11.71 -16.66
CA ASP A 154 5.80 -11.36 -15.28
C ASP A 154 6.83 -10.33 -14.83
N PHE A 155 6.38 -9.09 -14.66
CA PHE A 155 7.18 -7.92 -14.30
C PHE A 155 7.73 -8.05 -12.88
N GLU A 156 6.96 -8.60 -11.96
CA GLU A 156 7.34 -8.84 -10.55
C GLU A 156 8.49 -9.84 -10.47
N THR A 157 8.56 -10.79 -11.41
CA THR A 157 9.63 -11.79 -11.49
C THR A 157 10.86 -11.30 -12.28
N GLU A 158 10.68 -10.68 -13.45
CA GLU A 158 11.78 -10.27 -14.32
C GLU A 158 11.40 -9.07 -15.21
N ARG A 159 12.06 -7.93 -14.99
CA ARG A 159 11.71 -6.65 -15.63
C ARG A 159 12.38 -6.42 -16.97
N GLU A 160 13.52 -7.07 -17.21
CA GLU A 160 14.28 -6.86 -18.45
C GLU A 160 14.97 -8.14 -18.91
N TYR A 161 14.89 -8.42 -20.22
CA TYR A 161 15.64 -9.48 -20.87
C TYR A 161 16.64 -8.91 -21.84
N THR A 162 17.88 -9.37 -21.76
CA THR A 162 18.92 -9.06 -22.75
C THR A 162 19.18 -10.28 -23.62
N LEU A 163 18.48 -10.37 -24.76
CA LEU A 163 18.64 -11.47 -25.70
C LEU A 163 19.84 -11.21 -26.61
N LYS A 164 20.67 -12.23 -26.78
CA LYS A 164 21.72 -12.23 -27.80
C LYS A 164 21.28 -13.12 -28.95
N VAL A 165 21.16 -12.53 -30.13
CA VAL A 165 20.73 -13.22 -31.36
C VAL A 165 21.91 -13.33 -32.31
N ARG A 166 22.03 -14.48 -32.97
CA ARG A 166 23.02 -14.75 -33.99
C ARG A 166 22.34 -14.88 -35.34
N ALA A 167 22.94 -14.25 -36.36
CA ALA A 167 22.63 -14.50 -37.76
C ALA A 167 23.73 -15.41 -38.33
N GLN A 168 23.33 -16.41 -39.11
CA GLN A 168 24.23 -17.41 -39.67
C GLN A 168 23.79 -17.72 -41.11
N ASP A 169 24.69 -17.67 -42.07
CA ASP A 169 24.38 -18.09 -43.43
C ASP A 169 24.26 -19.63 -43.56
N ALA A 170 23.75 -20.09 -44.70
CA ALA A 170 23.66 -21.51 -45.04
C ALA A 170 24.84 -22.00 -45.91
N GLY A 171 25.95 -21.26 -45.92
CA GLY A 171 27.16 -21.61 -46.65
C GLY A 171 27.93 -22.79 -46.04
N ARG A 172 28.99 -23.24 -46.72
CA ARG A 172 29.81 -24.39 -46.30
C ARG A 172 31.32 -24.08 -46.39
N PRO A 173 31.99 -23.76 -45.27
CA PRO A 173 31.48 -23.67 -43.90
C PRO A 173 30.57 -22.45 -43.69
N PRO A 174 29.63 -22.48 -42.73
CA PRO A 174 28.74 -21.35 -42.47
C PRO A 174 29.44 -20.26 -41.67
N LEU A 175 29.18 -18.98 -41.97
CA LEU A 175 29.70 -17.84 -41.24
C LEU A 175 28.63 -17.24 -40.31
N SER A 176 29.05 -16.78 -39.13
CA SER A 176 28.13 -16.33 -38.06
C SER A 176 28.79 -15.45 -36.99
N ASN A 177 29.84 -14.73 -37.36
CA ASN A 177 30.65 -13.93 -36.42
C ASN A 177 29.91 -12.69 -35.89
N ASN A 178 28.74 -12.35 -36.43
CA ASN A 178 27.95 -11.19 -36.03
C ASN A 178 26.77 -11.56 -35.14
N THR A 179 26.57 -10.77 -34.09
CA THR A 179 25.49 -10.99 -33.11
C THR A 179 24.80 -9.67 -32.77
N GLY A 180 23.46 -9.69 -32.76
CA GLY A 180 22.63 -8.57 -32.33
C GLY A 180 22.26 -8.68 -30.85
N MET A 181 22.14 -7.54 -30.17
CA MET A 181 21.63 -7.46 -28.81
C MET A 181 20.23 -6.86 -28.79
N ILE A 182 19.32 -7.47 -28.03
CA ILE A 182 17.92 -7.05 -27.90
C ILE A 182 17.63 -6.87 -26.42
N SER A 183 17.21 -5.67 -26.05
CA SER A 183 16.74 -5.34 -24.70
C SER A 183 15.22 -5.31 -24.73
N VAL A 184 14.61 -6.32 -24.12
CA VAL A 184 13.16 -6.43 -23.96
C VAL A 184 12.83 -5.88 -22.57
N GLN A 185 12.16 -4.74 -22.53
CA GLN A 185 11.71 -4.11 -21.29
C GLN A 185 10.27 -4.52 -21.05
N VAL A 186 10.02 -5.22 -19.94
CA VAL A 186 8.66 -5.59 -19.54
C VAL A 186 7.98 -4.34 -18.98
N VAL A 187 6.76 -4.09 -19.42
CA VAL A 187 5.92 -3.00 -18.94
C VAL A 187 4.90 -3.59 -17.97
N ASP A 188 5.02 -3.15 -16.73
CA ASP A 188 4.14 -3.43 -15.59
C ASP A 188 2.68 -3.11 -15.88
N ILE A 189 1.80 -4.05 -15.58
CA ILE A 189 0.34 -3.98 -15.68
C ILE A 189 -0.24 -4.08 -14.29
N ASN A 190 -1.32 -3.32 -14.03
CA ASN A 190 -1.98 -3.35 -12.73
C ASN A 190 -2.79 -4.64 -12.53
N ASP A 191 -2.12 -5.73 -12.17
CA ASP A 191 -2.72 -7.06 -12.01
C ASP A 191 -2.63 -7.62 -10.58
N HIS A 192 -1.91 -6.92 -9.68
CA HIS A 192 -1.98 -7.17 -8.24
C HIS A 192 -2.90 -6.16 -7.55
N ALA A 193 -3.76 -6.66 -6.67
CA ALA A 193 -4.59 -5.80 -5.84
C ALA A 193 -3.87 -5.49 -4.53
N PRO A 194 -4.10 -4.30 -3.92
CA PRO A 194 -3.53 -3.96 -2.63
C PRO A 194 -3.88 -4.98 -1.55
N ILE A 195 -2.96 -5.27 -0.64
CA ILE A 195 -3.16 -6.18 0.50
C ILE A 195 -2.84 -5.46 1.81
N PHE A 196 -3.80 -5.41 2.72
CA PHE A 196 -3.57 -4.87 4.07
C PHE A 196 -2.63 -5.75 4.89
N VAL A 197 -1.65 -5.14 5.54
CA VAL A 197 -0.77 -5.79 6.52
C VAL A 197 -1.25 -5.52 7.94
N SER A 198 -0.90 -6.38 8.90
CA SER A 198 -1.20 -6.20 10.33
C SER A 198 -2.69 -6.20 10.68
N THR A 199 -3.49 -7.04 10.02
CA THR A 199 -4.91 -7.24 10.36
C THR A 199 -5.07 -8.25 11.51
N PRO A 200 -6.11 -8.13 12.36
CA PRO A 200 -7.17 -7.11 12.35
C PRO A 200 -6.73 -5.75 12.91
N PHE A 201 -7.37 -4.68 12.46
CA PHE A 201 -7.10 -3.32 12.94
C PHE A 201 -7.92 -3.00 14.19
N GLN A 202 -7.34 -3.23 15.36
CA GLN A 202 -7.95 -2.97 16.66
C GLN A 202 -7.01 -2.15 17.54
N VAL A 203 -7.52 -1.07 18.14
CA VAL A 203 -6.73 -0.16 18.98
C VAL A 203 -7.61 0.53 20.01
N SER A 204 -7.01 0.99 21.09
CA SER A 204 -7.69 1.77 22.12
C SER A 204 -7.10 3.17 22.22
N VAL A 205 -7.94 4.16 22.49
CA VAL A 205 -7.55 5.58 22.62
C VAL A 205 -8.28 6.20 23.81
N LEU A 206 -7.60 7.04 24.60
CA LEU A 206 -8.24 7.78 25.70
C LEU A 206 -9.18 8.85 25.14
N GLU A 207 -10.29 9.13 25.81
CA GLU A 207 -11.26 10.13 25.34
C GLU A 207 -10.72 11.57 25.38
N ASN A 208 -9.79 11.86 26.29
CA ASN A 208 -9.23 13.19 26.48
C ASN A 208 -8.04 13.54 25.56
N VAL A 209 -7.74 12.70 24.56
CA VAL A 209 -6.64 12.98 23.62
C VAL A 209 -6.92 14.25 22.80
N PRO A 210 -5.89 15.05 22.48
CA PRO A 210 -6.09 16.26 21.67
C PRO A 210 -6.44 15.91 20.21
N LEU A 211 -7.09 16.86 19.54
CA LEU A 211 -7.30 16.79 18.09
C LEU A 211 -5.96 16.63 17.35
N GLY A 212 -5.96 15.79 16.32
CA GLY A 212 -4.77 15.43 15.55
C GLY A 212 -3.93 14.31 16.17
N HIS A 213 -4.31 13.76 17.32
CA HIS A 213 -3.63 12.60 17.90
C HIS A 213 -3.68 11.40 16.94
N SER A 214 -2.52 10.79 16.67
CA SER A 214 -2.39 9.59 15.85
C SER A 214 -2.84 8.35 16.61
N VAL A 215 -3.81 7.62 16.05
CA VAL A 215 -4.43 6.47 16.72
C VAL A 215 -3.86 5.16 16.21
N ILE A 216 -3.88 4.95 14.89
CA ILE A 216 -3.39 3.72 14.26
C ILE A 216 -2.89 4.04 12.85
N HIS A 217 -1.85 3.32 12.43
CA HIS A 217 -1.33 3.36 11.07
C HIS A 217 -1.92 2.21 10.26
N ILE A 218 -2.70 2.54 9.25
CA ILE A 218 -3.19 1.56 8.28
C ILE A 218 -2.18 1.47 7.14
N GLN A 219 -1.78 0.24 6.81
CA GLN A 219 -0.83 0.00 5.74
C GLN A 219 -1.30 -1.13 4.83
N ALA A 220 -1.25 -0.87 3.53
CA ALA A 220 -1.39 -1.86 2.47
C ALA A 220 -0.11 -1.90 1.64
N VAL A 221 0.14 -3.05 1.02
CA VAL A 221 1.24 -3.28 0.09
C VAL A 221 0.66 -3.78 -1.23
N ASP A 222 1.31 -3.41 -2.32
CA ASP A 222 0.96 -3.81 -3.67
C ASP A 222 2.24 -4.26 -4.37
N ALA A 223 2.16 -5.33 -5.16
CA ALA A 223 3.32 -5.96 -5.77
C ALA A 223 3.76 -5.27 -7.06
N ASP A 224 2.84 -4.52 -7.69
CA ASP A 224 3.05 -3.82 -8.95
C ASP A 224 4.07 -2.66 -8.79
N TYR A 225 4.25 -1.84 -9.83
CA TYR A 225 5.25 -0.77 -9.83
C TYR A 225 4.71 0.62 -10.17
N GLY A 226 5.33 1.64 -9.57
CA GLY A 226 4.99 3.04 -9.85
C GLY A 226 3.57 3.39 -9.42
N GLU A 227 2.75 3.90 -10.35
CA GLU A 227 1.35 4.26 -10.05
C GLU A 227 0.47 3.02 -9.80
N ASN A 228 0.80 1.86 -10.39
CA ASN A 228 0.06 0.62 -10.17
C ASN A 228 0.19 0.12 -8.71
N ALA A 229 1.29 0.44 -8.02
CA ALA A 229 1.43 0.16 -6.58
C ALA A 229 1.25 1.38 -5.66
N ARG A 230 0.92 2.55 -6.21
CA ARG A 230 0.80 3.77 -5.42
C ARG A 230 -0.53 3.80 -4.67
N MET A 231 -0.45 3.81 -3.34
CA MET A 231 -1.63 3.68 -2.49
C MET A 231 -2.31 5.02 -2.16
N GLU A 232 -3.64 4.99 -2.19
CA GLU A 232 -4.53 5.99 -1.60
C GLU A 232 -5.48 5.33 -0.58
N TYR A 233 -5.54 5.89 0.63
CA TYR A 233 -6.38 5.39 1.72
C TYR A 233 -7.62 6.24 1.95
N LYS A 234 -8.74 5.60 2.26
CA LYS A 234 -10.00 6.27 2.57
C LYS A 234 -10.82 5.52 3.61
N LEU A 235 -11.42 6.25 4.55
CA LEU A 235 -12.41 5.68 5.47
C LEU A 235 -13.77 5.51 4.77
N THR A 236 -14.44 4.40 5.02
CA THR A 236 -15.75 4.05 4.45
C THR A 236 -16.70 3.55 5.54
N GLY A 237 -18.01 3.64 5.32
CA GLY A 237 -19.01 3.04 6.21
C GLY A 237 -19.16 3.65 7.62
N GLY A 238 -18.34 4.64 8.00
CA GLY A 238 -18.59 5.44 9.20
C GLY A 238 -19.83 6.32 9.03
N LYS A 239 -20.53 6.63 10.13
CA LYS A 239 -21.51 7.73 10.14
C LYS A 239 -20.78 9.00 9.69
N SER A 240 -21.47 9.93 9.01
CA SER A 240 -20.87 11.19 8.50
C SER A 240 -20.09 11.97 9.57
N ASP A 241 -20.40 11.73 10.84
CA ASP A 241 -19.89 12.46 12.00
C ASP A 241 -18.87 11.63 12.81
N THR A 242 -18.23 10.63 12.19
CA THR A 242 -17.19 9.83 12.86
C THR A 242 -15.99 10.74 13.20
N PRO A 243 -15.51 10.82 14.46
CA PRO A 243 -14.49 11.78 14.91
C PRO A 243 -13.06 11.35 14.53
N PHE A 244 -12.91 10.69 13.39
CA PHE A 244 -11.63 10.22 12.86
C PHE A 244 -11.47 10.59 11.39
N VAL A 245 -10.26 10.94 11.01
CA VAL A 245 -9.85 11.14 9.61
C VAL A 245 -8.60 10.34 9.31
N ILE A 246 -8.50 9.86 8.07
CA ILE A 246 -7.31 9.19 7.57
C ILE A 246 -6.54 10.12 6.63
N ASN A 247 -5.23 10.15 6.76
CA ASN A 247 -4.37 10.76 5.75
C ASN A 247 -4.32 9.83 4.53
N SER A 248 -4.74 10.32 3.36
CA SER A 248 -4.88 9.50 2.17
C SER A 248 -3.55 8.96 1.62
N ALA A 249 -2.43 9.62 1.88
CA ALA A 249 -1.11 9.20 1.40
C ALA A 249 -0.36 8.32 2.41
N THR A 250 -0.50 8.61 3.71
CA THR A 250 0.28 7.91 4.75
C THR A 250 -0.48 6.79 5.44
N GLY A 251 -1.82 6.76 5.36
CA GLY A 251 -2.65 5.77 6.03
C GLY A 251 -2.80 5.97 7.55
N TRP A 252 -2.28 7.07 8.11
CA TRP A 252 -2.48 7.39 9.53
C TRP A 252 -3.91 7.84 9.80
N ILE A 253 -4.57 7.16 10.74
CA ILE A 253 -5.86 7.58 11.30
C ILE A 253 -5.59 8.47 12.51
N THR A 254 -6.22 9.64 12.52
CA THR A 254 -6.08 10.67 13.55
C THR A 254 -7.44 11.12 14.07
N VAL A 255 -7.46 11.62 15.30
CA VAL A 255 -8.67 12.19 15.93
C VAL A 255 -9.01 13.54 15.30
N SER A 256 -10.23 13.70 14.78
CA SER A 256 -10.74 14.94 14.15
C SER A 256 -11.88 15.61 14.92
N GLY A 257 -12.50 14.90 15.86
CA GLY A 257 -13.53 15.42 16.75
C GLY A 257 -13.28 14.99 18.19
N SER A 258 -14.01 15.59 19.14
CA SER A 258 -13.95 15.18 20.54
C SER A 258 -14.44 13.75 20.72
N LEU A 259 -13.74 12.99 21.56
CA LEU A 259 -14.16 11.67 22.01
C LEU A 259 -14.81 11.81 23.38
N ASP A 260 -15.85 11.03 23.62
CA ASP A 260 -16.59 10.97 24.87
C ASP A 260 -17.08 9.53 24.99
N ARG A 261 -16.53 8.81 25.97
CA ARG A 261 -16.77 7.39 26.17
C ARG A 261 -18.16 7.13 26.73
N GLU A 262 -18.69 8.02 27.57
CA GLU A 262 -20.06 7.96 28.09
C GLU A 262 -21.10 8.08 26.97
N THR A 263 -20.76 8.77 25.87
CA THR A 263 -21.60 8.85 24.67
C THR A 263 -21.36 7.71 23.68
N VAL A 264 -20.10 7.38 23.36
CA VAL A 264 -19.73 6.32 22.40
C VAL A 264 -18.52 5.52 22.89
N GLU A 265 -18.76 4.27 23.29
CA GLU A 265 -17.70 3.39 23.81
C GLU A 265 -16.71 2.88 22.74
N TYR A 266 -17.18 2.68 21.51
CA TYR A 266 -16.34 2.19 20.42
C TYR A 266 -16.86 2.61 19.04
N TYR A 267 -15.92 2.73 18.10
CA TYR A 267 -16.18 3.07 16.70
C TYR A 267 -15.77 1.90 15.81
N VAL A 268 -16.66 1.53 14.89
CA VAL A 268 -16.38 0.55 13.84
C VAL A 268 -16.67 1.19 12.49
N PHE A 269 -15.66 1.21 11.62
CA PHE A 269 -15.79 1.72 10.26
C PHE A 269 -14.86 0.96 9.31
N GLY A 270 -15.17 1.03 8.02
CA GLY A 270 -14.34 0.46 6.97
C GLY A 270 -13.17 1.36 6.60
N VAL A 271 -12.12 0.75 6.05
CA VAL A 271 -11.03 1.44 5.37
C VAL A 271 -10.80 0.76 4.03
N VAL A 272 -10.55 1.57 3.00
CA VAL A 272 -10.21 1.12 1.65
C VAL A 272 -8.80 1.63 1.32
N ALA A 273 -7.97 0.74 0.80
CA ALA A 273 -6.73 1.07 0.12
C ALA A 273 -6.94 0.82 -1.37
N ARG A 274 -6.61 1.80 -2.21
CA ARG A 274 -6.79 1.74 -3.66
C ARG A 274 -5.49 2.16 -4.34
N ASP A 275 -5.11 1.45 -5.38
CA ASP A 275 -3.99 1.87 -6.23
C ASP A 275 -4.37 3.01 -7.19
N HIS A 276 -3.37 3.50 -7.93
CA HIS A 276 -3.54 4.47 -9.01
C HIS A 276 -3.44 3.82 -10.40
N GLY A 277 -3.54 2.49 -10.48
CA GLY A 277 -3.50 1.74 -11.73
C GLY A 277 -4.76 1.94 -12.58
N VAL A 278 -4.71 1.43 -13.82
CA VAL A 278 -5.84 1.48 -14.77
C VAL A 278 -6.08 0.09 -15.37
N PRO A 279 -7.17 -0.61 -15.00
CA PRO A 279 -8.18 -0.23 -14.00
C PRO A 279 -7.59 -0.27 -12.59
N SER A 280 -8.04 0.63 -11.72
CA SER A 280 -7.55 0.64 -10.35
C SER A 280 -8.12 -0.54 -9.55
N LEU A 281 -7.30 -1.17 -8.74
CA LEU A 281 -7.69 -2.23 -7.82
C LEU A 281 -7.71 -1.71 -6.38
N SER A 282 -8.40 -2.44 -5.50
CA SER A 282 -8.59 -2.00 -4.11
C SER A 282 -8.82 -3.16 -3.16
N ALA A 283 -8.46 -2.95 -1.90
CA ALA A 283 -8.83 -3.81 -0.78
C ALA A 283 -9.61 -3.03 0.27
N SER A 284 -10.45 -3.76 1.02
CA SER A 284 -11.25 -3.22 2.12
C SER A 284 -10.98 -4.00 3.40
N ALA A 285 -10.95 -3.29 4.53
CA ALA A 285 -10.83 -3.86 5.87
C ALA A 285 -11.71 -3.11 6.88
N SER A 286 -11.91 -3.69 8.05
CA SER A 286 -12.63 -3.05 9.17
C SER A 286 -11.65 -2.57 10.24
N VAL A 287 -11.89 -1.40 10.80
CA VAL A 287 -11.13 -0.80 11.90
C VAL A 287 -12.06 -0.68 13.10
N THR A 288 -11.59 -1.13 14.26
CA THR A 288 -12.28 -0.97 15.54
C THR A 288 -11.42 -0.13 16.49
N ILE A 289 -11.96 0.99 16.95
CA ILE A 289 -11.32 1.86 17.93
C ILE A 289 -12.16 1.84 19.20
N THR A 290 -11.58 1.41 20.31
CA THR A 290 -12.20 1.44 21.64
C THR A 290 -11.82 2.72 22.35
N VAL A 291 -12.80 3.45 22.89
CA VAL A 291 -12.55 4.63 23.70
C VAL A 291 -12.31 4.20 25.15
N LEU A 292 -11.20 4.66 25.72
CA LEU A 292 -10.84 4.42 27.10
C LEU A 292 -11.26 5.59 27.98
N ASP A 293 -11.80 5.22 29.14
CA ASP A 293 -12.33 6.10 30.17
C ASP A 293 -11.25 6.99 30.81
N VAL A 294 -11.61 8.24 31.04
CA VAL A 294 -10.91 9.23 31.84
C VAL A 294 -11.92 9.79 32.82
N ASN A 295 -11.57 9.85 34.10
CA ASN A 295 -12.47 10.38 35.12
C ASN A 295 -12.71 11.89 34.93
N ASP A 296 -13.75 12.24 34.18
CA ASP A 296 -14.13 13.61 33.85
C ASP A 296 -15.57 13.95 34.26
N ASN A 297 -16.36 12.95 34.68
CA ASN A 297 -17.66 13.15 35.30
C ASN A 297 -17.54 13.05 36.82
N ARG A 298 -17.91 14.13 37.52
CA ARG A 298 -18.02 14.07 38.98
C ARG A 298 -19.21 13.20 39.41
N PRO A 299 -19.17 12.57 40.60
CA PRO A 299 -20.35 11.98 41.22
C PRO A 299 -21.43 13.05 41.41
N GLU A 300 -22.67 12.79 41.04
CA GLU A 300 -23.79 13.72 41.21
C GLU A 300 -24.86 13.12 42.12
N PHE A 301 -25.19 13.82 43.21
CA PHE A 301 -26.28 13.41 44.10
C PHE A 301 -27.64 13.48 43.39
N THR A 302 -28.50 12.49 43.67
CA THR A 302 -29.88 12.49 43.12
C THR A 302 -30.72 13.69 43.59
N GLN A 303 -30.39 14.28 44.73
CA GLN A 303 -31.01 15.50 45.25
C GLN A 303 -29.95 16.40 45.91
N LYS A 304 -30.10 17.72 45.78
CA LYS A 304 -29.21 18.69 46.44
C LYS A 304 -29.58 18.98 47.89
N GLU A 305 -30.85 18.78 48.24
CA GLU A 305 -31.36 18.98 49.60
C GLU A 305 -32.26 17.82 50.01
N TYR A 306 -32.05 17.32 51.23
CA TYR A 306 -32.88 16.31 51.88
C TYR A 306 -33.45 16.87 53.18
N PHE A 307 -34.70 16.58 53.48
CA PHE A 307 -35.38 17.05 54.69
C PHE A 307 -35.96 15.87 55.45
N ILE A 308 -35.59 15.73 56.72
CA ILE A 308 -36.08 14.67 57.60
C ILE A 308 -36.35 15.20 59.01
N ARG A 309 -37.28 14.56 59.70
CA ARG A 309 -37.52 14.77 61.12
C ARG A 309 -37.06 13.55 61.89
N LEU A 310 -36.34 13.76 62.99
CA LEU A 310 -35.84 12.70 63.84
C LEU A 310 -36.21 13.00 65.28
N ASN A 311 -36.83 12.04 65.96
CA ASN A 311 -37.21 12.21 67.34
C ASN A 311 -35.97 12.16 68.25
N GLU A 312 -35.92 12.97 69.31
CA GLU A 312 -34.75 12.98 70.20
C GLU A 312 -34.56 11.65 70.96
N ASP A 313 -35.63 10.87 71.14
CA ASP A 313 -35.61 9.54 71.75
C ASP A 313 -35.12 8.44 70.79
N ALA A 314 -34.78 8.78 69.55
CA ALA A 314 -34.27 7.82 68.57
C ALA A 314 -33.01 7.12 69.12
N PRO A 315 -32.98 5.79 69.17
CA PRO A 315 -31.85 5.07 69.73
C PRO A 315 -30.58 5.28 68.89
N VAL A 316 -29.44 5.28 69.55
CA VAL A 316 -28.14 5.23 68.86
C VAL A 316 -28.11 3.99 67.95
N GLY A 317 -27.64 4.16 66.72
CA GLY A 317 -27.69 3.17 65.66
C GLY A 317 -28.90 3.32 64.71
N THR A 318 -29.81 4.27 64.96
CA THR A 318 -30.94 4.52 64.05
C THR A 318 -30.44 4.93 62.66
N SER A 319 -30.87 4.19 61.63
CA SER A 319 -30.72 4.55 60.23
C SER A 319 -31.58 5.77 59.91
N VAL A 320 -30.94 6.89 59.60
CA VAL A 320 -31.62 8.18 59.39
C VAL A 320 -32.03 8.35 57.93
N LEU A 321 -31.05 8.29 57.03
CA LEU A 321 -31.27 8.55 55.61
C LEU A 321 -30.20 7.84 54.80
N SER A 322 -30.58 7.21 53.69
CA SER A 322 -29.64 6.73 52.69
C SER A 322 -29.60 7.71 51.52
N ILE A 323 -28.42 8.23 51.19
CA ILE A 323 -28.21 9.12 50.05
C ILE A 323 -27.37 8.42 48.98
N THR A 324 -27.62 8.75 47.72
CA THR A 324 -26.93 8.14 46.58
C THR A 324 -26.49 9.23 45.62
N ALA A 325 -25.24 9.12 45.18
CA ALA A 325 -24.69 9.82 44.03
C ALA A 325 -24.43 8.84 42.89
N ILE A 326 -24.53 9.31 41.66
CA ILE A 326 -24.27 8.55 40.44
C ILE A 326 -23.13 9.24 39.71
N ASP A 327 -22.16 8.45 39.31
CA ASP A 327 -21.00 8.86 38.53
C ASP A 327 -21.09 8.12 37.18
N LYS A 328 -20.78 8.82 36.09
CA LYS A 328 -20.96 8.27 34.74
C LYS A 328 -19.73 7.52 34.23
N ASP A 329 -18.55 7.77 34.82
CA ASP A 329 -17.33 7.11 34.36
C ASP A 329 -17.35 5.62 34.70
N VAL A 330 -16.52 4.84 34.01
CA VAL A 330 -16.45 3.39 34.20
C VAL A 330 -15.81 3.04 35.54
N ASN A 331 -16.49 2.18 36.30
CA ASN A 331 -16.01 1.67 37.59
C ASN A 331 -15.73 2.78 38.62
N SER A 332 -16.41 3.92 38.54
CA SER A 332 -16.29 5.01 39.52
C SER A 332 -16.62 4.54 40.94
N ALA A 333 -15.60 4.55 41.79
CA ALA A 333 -15.72 4.18 43.20
C ALA A 333 -16.05 5.41 44.04
N ILE A 334 -17.35 5.64 44.24
CA ILE A 334 -17.84 6.78 45.03
C ILE A 334 -17.64 6.55 46.52
N THR A 335 -17.08 7.54 47.19
CA THR A 335 -16.89 7.60 48.64
C THR A 335 -17.73 8.71 49.25
N TYR A 336 -18.40 8.43 50.37
CA TYR A 336 -19.29 9.39 51.03
C TYR A 336 -18.70 9.86 52.37
N GLN A 337 -18.81 11.16 52.65
CA GLN A 337 -18.32 11.75 53.90
C GLN A 337 -19.19 12.91 54.36
N ILE A 338 -19.44 13.01 55.67
CA ILE A 338 -20.02 14.22 56.26
C ILE A 338 -18.86 15.20 56.51
N THR A 339 -18.85 16.29 55.76
CA THR A 339 -17.76 17.29 55.76
C THR A 339 -18.10 18.56 56.53
N GLY A 340 -19.39 18.78 56.84
CA GLY A 340 -19.85 19.98 57.56
C GLY A 340 -21.14 19.78 58.33
N GLY A 341 -21.41 20.68 59.29
CA GLY A 341 -22.68 20.77 60.02
C GLY A 341 -23.00 19.64 61.02
N ASN A 342 -22.09 18.67 61.19
CA ASN A 342 -22.23 17.57 62.13
C ASN A 342 -21.78 17.96 63.55
N VAL A 343 -22.49 18.90 64.16
CA VAL A 343 -22.17 19.43 65.49
C VAL A 343 -22.11 18.27 66.50
N ARG A 344 -21.02 18.22 67.28
CA ARG A 344 -20.74 17.16 68.27
C ARG A 344 -20.73 15.72 67.71
N ASN A 345 -20.48 15.56 66.41
CA ASN A 345 -20.36 14.25 65.73
C ASN A 345 -21.54 13.31 66.01
N ARG A 346 -22.77 13.85 66.01
CA ARG A 346 -23.98 13.07 66.29
C ARG A 346 -24.30 12.04 65.22
N PHE A 347 -23.87 12.28 63.99
CA PHE A 347 -24.14 11.40 62.85
C PHE A 347 -22.84 10.79 62.30
N SER A 348 -22.94 9.60 61.74
CA SER A 348 -21.90 8.99 60.91
C SER A 348 -22.50 8.61 59.56
N ILE A 349 -21.65 8.39 58.56
CA ILE A 349 -22.07 7.94 57.24
C ILE A 349 -21.24 6.73 56.80
N SER A 350 -21.87 5.75 56.15
CA SER A 350 -21.14 4.66 55.51
C SER A 350 -20.34 5.18 54.32
N SER A 351 -19.01 5.12 54.42
CA SER A 351 -18.11 5.76 53.44
C SER A 351 -17.89 4.97 52.15
N GLN A 352 -18.27 3.69 52.12
CA GLN A 352 -18.06 2.77 51.00
C GLN A 352 -19.37 2.03 50.70
N GLY A 353 -19.76 1.97 49.43
CA GLY A 353 -20.96 1.26 48.97
C GLY A 353 -21.76 2.04 47.94
N VAL A 354 -22.86 1.47 47.48
CA VAL A 354 -23.77 2.07 46.47
C VAL A 354 -24.47 3.33 47.02
N SER A 355 -24.55 3.49 48.34
CA SER A 355 -25.18 4.62 49.01
C SER A 355 -24.47 4.99 50.31
N GLY A 356 -24.50 6.26 50.69
CA GLY A 356 -24.11 6.74 52.01
C GLY A 356 -25.27 6.68 52.99
N LEU A 357 -25.32 5.64 53.82
CA LEU A 357 -26.29 5.54 54.92
C LEU A 357 -25.82 6.40 56.09
N ILE A 358 -26.62 7.42 56.43
CA ILE A 358 -26.43 8.28 57.60
C ILE A 358 -27.09 7.61 58.81
N THR A 359 -26.31 7.46 59.88
CA THR A 359 -26.73 6.76 61.10
C THR A 359 -26.50 7.65 62.33
N LEU A 360 -27.47 7.63 63.26
CA LEU A 360 -27.32 8.31 64.55
C LEU A 360 -26.25 7.59 65.39
N SER A 361 -25.19 8.30 65.76
CA SER A 361 -24.02 7.73 66.44
C SER A 361 -23.96 8.10 67.92
N LEU A 362 -24.64 9.17 68.32
CA LEU A 362 -24.72 9.63 69.71
C LEU A 362 -26.15 10.12 69.99
N PRO A 363 -26.62 10.07 71.26
CA PRO A 363 -27.95 10.53 71.61
C PRO A 363 -28.22 11.99 71.22
N LEU A 364 -29.47 12.26 70.85
CA LEU A 364 -29.95 13.60 70.57
C LEU A 364 -30.42 14.27 71.87
N ASP A 365 -30.49 15.59 71.84
CA ASP A 365 -31.03 16.42 72.90
C ASP A 365 -31.70 17.62 72.22
N TYR A 366 -33.03 17.64 72.24
CA TYR A 366 -33.84 18.68 71.59
C TYR A 366 -33.60 20.07 72.19
N LYS A 367 -33.24 20.14 73.48
CA LYS A 367 -32.94 21.41 74.18
C LYS A 367 -31.56 21.95 73.78
N GLN A 368 -30.61 21.08 73.40
CA GLN A 368 -29.27 21.49 72.95
C GLN A 368 -29.21 21.88 71.48
N GLU A 369 -29.82 21.09 70.59
CA GLU A 369 -29.73 21.30 69.14
C GLU A 369 -31.01 20.85 68.45
N ARG A 370 -31.75 21.80 67.89
CA ARG A 370 -33.05 21.55 67.26
C ARG A 370 -32.94 21.21 65.78
N ARG A 371 -31.79 21.49 65.17
CA ARG A 371 -31.59 21.30 63.73
C ARG A 371 -30.13 21.01 63.41
N TYR A 372 -29.91 19.98 62.60
CA TYR A 372 -28.64 19.74 61.94
C TYR A 372 -28.78 20.02 60.45
N VAL A 373 -27.77 20.67 59.87
CA VAL A 373 -27.66 20.86 58.42
C VAL A 373 -26.35 20.23 57.99
N LEU A 374 -26.38 18.92 57.74
CA LEU A 374 -25.19 18.18 57.36
C LEU A 374 -24.80 18.55 55.93
N THR A 375 -23.53 18.89 55.71
CA THR A 375 -22.95 18.93 54.37
C THR A 375 -22.34 17.56 54.11
N VAL A 376 -22.84 16.88 53.09
CA VAL A 376 -22.38 15.54 52.72
C VAL A 376 -21.74 15.60 51.34
N THR A 377 -20.54 15.05 51.24
CA THR A 377 -19.71 15.04 50.03
C THR A 377 -19.66 13.62 49.47
N ALA A 378 -19.92 13.48 48.17
CA ALA A 378 -19.63 12.28 47.39
C ALA A 378 -18.41 12.56 46.50
N SER A 379 -17.43 11.66 46.48
CA SER A 379 -16.19 11.82 45.71
C SER A 379 -15.70 10.51 45.10
N ASP A 380 -15.23 10.57 43.86
CA ASP A 380 -14.55 9.50 43.10
C ASP A 380 -13.02 9.48 43.31
N ARG A 381 -12.53 10.23 44.32
CA ARG A 381 -11.13 10.58 44.67
C ARG A 381 -10.57 11.83 44.01
N ILE A 382 -11.06 12.22 42.83
CA ILE A 382 -10.53 13.37 42.08
C ILE A 382 -11.57 14.50 42.09
N LEU A 383 -12.78 14.20 41.63
CA LEU A 383 -13.92 15.07 41.59
C LEU A 383 -14.86 14.79 42.77
N HIS A 384 -15.73 15.76 43.03
CA HIS A 384 -16.73 15.66 44.10
C HIS A 384 -17.94 16.56 43.86
N ASP A 385 -19.03 16.20 44.54
CA ASP A 385 -20.26 16.99 44.67
C ASP A 385 -20.73 17.00 46.13
N ASN A 386 -21.55 17.98 46.47
CA ASN A 386 -22.08 18.17 47.80
C ASN A 386 -23.61 18.21 47.78
N CYS A 387 -24.24 17.63 48.81
CA CYS A 387 -25.64 17.84 49.14
C CYS A 387 -25.83 18.24 50.60
N TYR A 388 -27.01 18.74 50.93
CA TYR A 388 -27.36 19.21 52.27
C TYR A 388 -28.49 18.35 52.87
N VAL A 389 -28.29 17.87 54.10
CA VAL A 389 -29.29 17.10 54.83
C VAL A 389 -29.79 17.89 56.02
N HIS A 390 -31.02 18.35 55.96
CA HIS A 390 -31.71 19.07 57.01
C HIS A 390 -32.44 18.09 57.93
N ILE A 391 -31.89 17.89 59.12
CA ILE A 391 -32.45 17.02 60.16
C ILE A 391 -33.05 17.92 61.23
N ASN A 392 -34.37 18.00 61.28
CA ASN A 392 -35.07 18.71 62.34
C ASN A 392 -35.35 17.74 63.49
N ILE A 393 -34.86 18.07 64.69
CA ILE A 393 -35.12 17.27 65.88
C ILE A 393 -36.52 17.60 66.37
N THR A 394 -37.33 16.57 66.63
CA THR A 394 -38.60 16.73 67.32
C THR A 394 -38.44 16.33 68.78
N ASP A 395 -39.12 17.07 69.63
CA ASP A 395 -39.20 16.81 71.06
C ASP A 395 -39.93 15.49 71.31
N ALA A 396 -39.41 14.69 72.23
CA ALA A 396 -40.06 13.45 72.64
C ALA A 396 -40.82 13.73 73.93
N ASN A 397 -42.11 13.36 73.98
CA ASN A 397 -42.90 13.50 75.20
C ASN A 397 -42.50 12.44 76.25
N THR A 398 -41.30 12.62 76.83
CA THR A 398 -40.64 11.70 77.75
C THR A 398 -40.78 12.14 79.20
N HIS A 399 -41.20 13.39 79.43
CA HIS A 399 -41.56 13.89 80.74
C HIS A 399 -43.07 13.81 80.93
N ARG A 400 -43.47 13.67 82.20
CA ARG A 400 -44.87 13.82 82.60
C ARG A 400 -45.02 15.21 83.19
N PRO A 401 -46.19 15.86 83.04
CA PRO A 401 -46.48 17.08 83.77
C PRO A 401 -46.27 16.86 85.27
N VAL A 402 -45.50 17.75 85.90
CA VAL A 402 -45.25 17.74 87.34
C VAL A 402 -45.95 18.93 87.96
N PHE A 403 -46.76 18.67 88.99
CA PHE A 403 -47.34 19.74 89.80
C PHE A 403 -46.24 20.52 90.53
N GLN A 404 -46.38 21.84 90.62
CA GLN A 404 -45.39 22.72 91.28
C GLN A 404 -45.13 22.37 92.75
N SER A 405 -46.08 21.71 93.41
CA SER A 405 -45.96 21.20 94.77
C SER A 405 -46.61 19.82 94.89
N ALA A 406 -46.08 18.98 95.78
CA ALA A 406 -46.69 17.70 96.16
C ALA A 406 -47.91 17.86 97.08
N HIS A 407 -48.05 19.02 97.74
CA HIS A 407 -49.15 19.33 98.66
C HIS A 407 -49.58 20.79 98.49
N TYR A 408 -50.89 21.01 98.38
CA TYR A 408 -51.52 22.34 98.31
C TYR A 408 -52.51 22.49 99.47
N PRO A 409 -52.05 22.93 100.66
CA PRO A 409 -52.95 23.17 101.79
C PRO A 409 -53.85 24.36 101.49
N VAL A 410 -55.16 24.19 101.66
CA VAL A 410 -56.17 25.20 101.40
C VAL A 410 -57.22 25.14 102.49
N ASP A 411 -57.42 26.25 103.18
CA ASP A 411 -58.51 26.41 104.14
C ASP A 411 -59.73 27.01 103.42
N ILE A 412 -60.90 26.39 103.59
CA ILE A 412 -62.16 26.84 103.00
C ILE A 412 -63.22 27.01 104.07
N ASN A 413 -64.00 28.09 103.97
CA ASN A 413 -65.11 28.37 104.87
C ASN A 413 -66.39 27.64 104.43
N GLU A 414 -67.19 27.20 105.41
CA GLU A 414 -68.41 26.39 105.17
C GLU A 414 -69.54 27.15 104.46
N ASP A 415 -69.48 28.49 104.46
CA ASP A 415 -70.50 29.39 103.89
C ASP A 415 -70.27 29.71 102.39
N ARG A 416 -69.28 29.08 101.75
CA ARG A 416 -68.94 29.34 100.35
C ARG A 416 -70.07 28.88 99.41
N PRO A 417 -70.53 29.74 98.48
CA PRO A 417 -71.58 29.39 97.53
C PRO A 417 -71.09 28.34 96.51
N ILE A 418 -72.04 27.55 96.00
CA ILE A 418 -71.79 26.53 94.97
C ILE A 418 -71.15 27.18 93.74
N GLY A 419 -70.03 26.61 93.28
CA GLY A 419 -69.24 27.13 92.15
C GLY A 419 -68.02 27.97 92.56
N SER A 420 -67.76 28.16 93.85
CA SER A 420 -66.57 28.85 94.34
C SER A 420 -65.28 28.11 93.98
N THR A 421 -64.31 28.81 93.40
CA THR A 421 -62.96 28.26 93.19
C THR A 421 -62.26 28.06 94.53
N VAL A 422 -61.82 26.83 94.80
CA VAL A 422 -61.12 26.44 96.04
C VAL A 422 -59.63 26.67 95.92
N VAL A 423 -59.02 26.16 94.85
CA VAL A 423 -57.60 26.31 94.54
C VAL A 423 -57.40 26.19 93.04
N ILE A 424 -56.42 26.93 92.51
CA ILE A 424 -55.94 26.77 91.13
C ILE A 424 -54.58 26.11 91.24
N ILE A 425 -54.44 24.93 90.64
CA ILE A 425 -53.19 24.17 90.63
C ILE A 425 -52.59 24.27 89.23
N SER A 426 -51.31 24.60 89.16
CA SER A 426 -50.52 24.56 87.94
C SER A 426 -49.58 23.35 87.93
N ALA A 427 -49.52 22.68 86.79
CA ALA A 427 -48.46 21.73 86.44
C ALA A 427 -47.57 22.37 85.38
N MET A 428 -46.28 22.04 85.43
CA MET A 428 -45.34 22.33 84.35
C MET A 428 -44.99 21.02 83.66
N ASP A 429 -44.85 21.04 82.36
CA ASP A 429 -44.34 19.94 81.56
C ASP A 429 -43.12 20.48 80.81
N GLU A 430 -42.02 19.72 80.80
CA GLU A 430 -40.68 20.21 80.46
C GLU A 430 -40.07 19.58 79.23
#